data_AF-A0A9E1UPU5-F1
#
_entry.id   AF-A0A9E1UPU5-F1
#
_cell.length_a   1.000
_cell.length_b   1.000
_cell.length_c   1.000
_cell.angle_alpha   90.00
_cell.angle_beta   90.00
_cell.angle_gamma   90.00
#
_symmetry.space_group_name_H-M   'P 1'
#
loop_
_entity.id
_entity.type
_entity.pdbx_description
1 polymer ?
#
loop_
_entity_poly.entity_id
_entity_poly.type
_entity_poly.pdbx_seq_one_letter_code
_entity_poly.pdbx_strand_id
1 'polypeptide(L)'
;MKSFPTCTMLALTMLRIACLGMIPSLSAQDGGEQTVSSRRVAVLKRLAEERLAVAPPGTDQRRLEQEILARFSIAEPGCPTGVIATPVRGDEAVAASTKRTVDGMVAKRFAPLDPAKLKVEAEAKYLIYKKGDMVDFYYATNPQIARRARGQYRDRNLEVIQVGSKVVRVEDIARIRGNDKLLLRFDPVASEALREAYVEEKLAAHEADMGAFEREANQLVLAKQSQLANEANENEGYLLVAGEWTTAAALVGSLVAVERERLAAVAREKAAVLIARKQDAIAVAVDAQASHEAQIATVAHTNVDAEYAAYKGRLAAAAAVVARTGASEEPAPVEESGTAEEDSPVEEASGSAEPTPDAEVGTAKTVPVWVYGAIAGVVLLVIVVLAFKMRGGPGKDLKKFFEGRGKVQRTFWQMAEANPDTFKYVAYRYGSAQDARQALLQLSYVNERVGGDLMCRHDIYFGYGAHQDKFVAFVGSKDLHYALWREASAAFPEYPGAEYFRVSTAPDVSLEIPNLDSLLADAELQIEHVENRDGEGTDYSHYYVYTAPGRENALEFLKHAQIEEAGLHVIVLTKGGVFGKDENGIYEETLELWTERYPDFFSA
;
A
#
# COMPACT_ATOMS: atom_id res chain seq x y z
N MET A 1 -9.19 32.81 -37.84
CA MET A 1 -9.53 32.16 -36.56
C MET A 1 -8.21 31.77 -35.89
N LYS A 2 -7.91 32.38 -34.74
CA LYS A 2 -6.58 32.37 -34.10
C LYS A 2 -6.46 31.20 -33.12
N SER A 3 -5.31 30.55 -33.17
CA SER A 3 -4.78 29.56 -32.23
C SER A 3 -4.43 30.18 -30.88
N PHE A 4 -4.69 29.46 -29.78
CA PHE A 4 -4.01 29.60 -28.48
C PHE A 4 -3.77 28.21 -27.84
N PRO A 5 -2.75 28.03 -26.98
CA PRO A 5 -1.78 26.95 -27.16
C PRO A 5 -1.43 26.14 -25.88
N THR A 6 -0.85 24.95 -26.09
CA THR A 6 0.29 24.27 -25.40
C THR A 6 0.52 24.26 -23.88
N CYS A 7 -0.33 24.81 -22.99
CA CYS A 7 -0.06 24.76 -21.54
C CYS A 7 -0.48 23.47 -20.83
N THR A 8 -1.45 22.72 -21.36
CA THR A 8 -1.98 21.50 -20.70
C THR A 8 -1.13 20.25 -20.94
N MET A 9 -0.46 20.15 -22.08
CA MET A 9 0.46 19.04 -22.39
C MET A 9 1.73 19.07 -21.51
N LEU A 10 2.22 20.26 -21.15
CA LEU A 10 3.40 20.46 -20.32
C LEU A 10 3.15 20.11 -18.84
N ALA A 11 1.93 20.34 -18.34
CA ALA A 11 1.54 19.95 -16.99
C ALA A 11 1.39 18.42 -16.84
N LEU A 12 0.86 17.73 -17.85
CA LEU A 12 0.76 16.26 -17.85
C LEU A 12 2.12 15.57 -18.07
N THR A 13 3.04 16.18 -18.84
CA THR A 13 4.41 15.67 -18.95
C THR A 13 5.22 15.94 -17.69
N MET A 14 5.08 17.10 -17.05
CA MET A 14 5.71 17.39 -15.74
C MET A 14 5.21 16.44 -14.63
N LEU A 15 3.93 16.07 -14.64
CA LEU A 15 3.38 15.08 -13.69
C LEU A 15 3.97 13.67 -13.93
N ARG A 16 4.20 13.28 -15.20
CA ARG A 16 4.91 12.04 -15.55
C ARG A 16 6.40 12.07 -15.18
N ILE A 17 7.05 13.22 -15.27
CA ILE A 17 8.47 13.42 -14.92
C ILE A 17 8.66 13.38 -13.39
N ALA A 18 7.73 13.94 -12.62
CA ALA A 18 7.77 13.89 -11.15
C ALA A 18 7.64 12.45 -10.59
N CYS A 19 6.89 11.57 -11.27
CA CYS A 19 6.78 10.16 -10.90
C CYS A 19 8.02 9.33 -11.28
N LEU A 20 8.80 9.74 -12.28
CA LEU A 20 10.07 9.11 -12.63
C LEU A 20 11.26 9.62 -11.79
N GLY A 21 11.18 10.85 -11.27
CA GLY A 21 12.17 11.42 -10.34
C GLY A 21 12.01 10.98 -8.88
N MET A 22 10.85 10.39 -8.52
CA MET A 22 10.63 9.69 -7.25
C MET A 22 10.67 8.18 -7.47
N ILE A 23 11.80 7.68 -7.97
CA ILE A 23 12.18 6.30 -7.70
C ILE A 23 12.82 6.34 -6.31
N PRO A 24 12.12 5.97 -5.22
CA PRO A 24 12.80 5.64 -3.99
C PRO A 24 13.84 4.57 -4.33
N SER A 25 15.03 4.70 -3.73
CA SER A 25 16.06 3.68 -3.70
C SER A 25 15.45 2.27 -3.68
N LEU A 26 15.43 1.61 -4.85
CA LEU A 26 15.14 0.19 -4.99
C LEU A 26 16.38 -0.57 -4.48
N SER A 27 16.51 -0.58 -3.16
CA SER A 27 17.33 -1.52 -2.39
C SER A 27 16.46 -2.21 -1.33
N ALA A 28 15.17 -2.35 -1.61
CA ALA A 28 14.19 -3.06 -0.78
C ALA A 28 13.19 -3.76 -1.71
N GLN A 29 13.72 -4.64 -2.55
CA GLN A 29 13.01 -5.68 -3.29
C GLN A 29 14.04 -6.78 -3.59
N ASP A 30 14.65 -7.31 -2.53
CA ASP A 30 15.44 -8.54 -2.61
C ASP A 30 14.54 -9.64 -2.06
N GLY A 31 13.95 -10.45 -2.94
CA GLY A 31 13.20 -11.66 -2.56
C GLY A 31 12.32 -12.26 -3.66
N GLY A 32 11.54 -11.44 -4.37
CA GLY A 32 10.63 -11.93 -5.43
C GLY A 32 11.34 -12.18 -6.76
N GLU A 33 11.00 -13.27 -7.44
CA GLU A 33 11.39 -13.54 -8.84
C GLU A 33 11.36 -12.25 -9.68
N GLN A 34 12.51 -11.86 -10.23
CA GLN A 34 12.58 -10.73 -11.16
C GLN A 34 11.71 -11.07 -12.39
N THR A 35 10.54 -10.43 -12.47
CA THR A 35 9.67 -10.54 -13.67
C THR A 35 10.43 -10.12 -14.91
N VAL A 36 10.10 -10.70 -16.07
CA VAL A 36 10.77 -10.41 -17.34
C VAL A 36 10.73 -8.90 -17.64
N SER A 37 9.62 -8.23 -17.34
CA SER A 37 9.50 -6.77 -17.40
C SER A 37 10.53 -6.04 -16.54
N SER A 38 10.67 -6.41 -15.25
CA SER A 38 11.60 -5.74 -14.33
C SER A 38 13.05 -5.79 -14.81
N ARG A 39 13.47 -6.98 -15.28
CA ARG A 39 14.81 -7.20 -15.86
C ARG A 39 15.02 -6.32 -17.09
N ARG A 40 14.07 -6.34 -18.04
CA ARG A 40 14.14 -5.56 -19.29
C ARG A 40 14.18 -4.05 -19.02
N VAL A 41 13.41 -3.57 -18.05
CA VAL A 41 13.41 -2.16 -17.62
C VAL A 41 14.76 -1.76 -17.03
N ALA A 42 15.35 -2.61 -16.19
CA ALA A 42 16.69 -2.36 -15.63
C ALA A 42 17.77 -2.28 -16.73
N VAL A 43 17.72 -3.17 -17.72
CA VAL A 43 18.63 -3.14 -18.87
C VAL A 43 18.46 -1.84 -19.67
N LEU A 44 17.23 -1.42 -19.96
CA LEU A 44 16.97 -0.16 -20.68
C LEU A 44 17.49 1.06 -19.93
N LYS A 45 17.26 1.11 -18.61
CA LYS A 45 17.77 2.20 -17.76
C LYS A 45 19.29 2.27 -17.79
N ARG A 46 19.96 1.13 -17.59
CA ARG A 46 21.42 1.04 -17.65
C ARG A 46 21.97 1.49 -19.01
N LEU A 47 21.37 1.02 -20.10
CA LEU A 47 21.80 1.40 -21.46
C LEU A 47 21.59 2.89 -21.73
N ALA A 48 20.50 3.49 -21.21
CA ALA A 48 20.26 4.92 -21.32
C ALA A 48 21.31 5.73 -20.55
N GLU A 49 21.60 5.36 -19.30
CA GLU A 49 22.62 6.00 -18.45
C GLU A 49 24.03 5.92 -19.10
N GLU A 50 24.44 4.72 -19.53
CA GLU A 50 25.74 4.50 -20.18
C GLU A 50 25.89 5.32 -21.47
N ARG A 51 24.82 5.41 -22.28
CA ARG A 51 24.83 6.19 -23.53
C ARG A 51 24.86 7.69 -23.26
N LEU A 52 24.07 8.19 -22.29
CA LEU A 52 24.02 9.61 -21.95
C LEU A 52 25.30 10.12 -21.29
N ALA A 53 26.00 9.27 -20.53
CA ALA A 53 27.28 9.62 -19.92
C ALA A 53 28.39 9.91 -20.95
N VAL A 54 28.32 9.30 -22.14
CA VAL A 54 29.35 9.43 -23.20
C VAL A 54 28.89 10.34 -24.35
N ALA A 55 27.60 10.67 -24.43
CA ALA A 55 27.05 11.46 -25.52
C ALA A 55 27.50 12.94 -25.46
N PRO A 56 27.95 13.53 -26.60
CA PRO A 56 28.23 14.97 -26.66
C PRO A 56 27.01 15.83 -26.33
N PRO A 57 27.22 17.04 -25.74
CA PRO A 57 26.15 17.99 -25.54
C PRO A 57 25.48 18.34 -26.88
N GLY A 58 24.15 18.24 -26.94
CA GLY A 58 23.39 18.55 -28.16
C GLY A 58 23.18 17.38 -29.14
N THR A 59 23.54 16.16 -28.75
CA THR A 59 23.21 14.96 -29.54
C THR A 59 21.70 14.88 -29.82
N ASP A 60 21.30 14.58 -31.05
CA ASP A 60 19.89 14.42 -31.41
C ASP A 60 19.22 13.31 -30.58
N GLN A 61 18.04 13.61 -30.04
CA GLN A 61 17.31 12.70 -29.15
C GLN A 61 16.90 11.42 -29.88
N ARG A 62 16.37 11.53 -31.10
CA ARG A 62 15.91 10.36 -31.86
C ARG A 62 17.05 9.41 -32.19
N ARG A 63 18.20 9.96 -32.57
CA ARG A 63 19.41 9.17 -32.82
C ARG A 63 19.86 8.42 -31.55
N LEU A 64 19.84 9.08 -30.40
CA LEU A 64 20.20 8.46 -29.12
C LEU A 64 19.23 7.33 -28.74
N GLU A 65 17.92 7.56 -28.90
CA GLU A 65 16.89 6.55 -28.65
C GLU A 65 17.08 5.32 -29.56
N GLN A 66 17.36 5.53 -30.85
CA GLN A 66 17.63 4.43 -31.80
C GLN A 66 18.89 3.63 -31.43
N GLU A 67 19.98 4.29 -31.01
CA GLU A 67 21.20 3.61 -30.57
C GLU A 67 21.00 2.80 -29.29
N ILE A 68 20.20 3.31 -28.33
CA ILE A 68 19.81 2.58 -27.11
C ILE A 68 18.97 1.37 -27.47
N LEU A 69 17.95 1.53 -28.31
CA LEU A 69 17.07 0.43 -28.73
C LEU A 69 17.82 -0.65 -29.53
N ALA A 70 18.78 -0.27 -30.37
CA ALA A 70 19.62 -1.22 -31.10
C ALA A 70 20.53 -2.05 -30.18
N ARG A 71 20.99 -1.46 -29.07
CA ARG A 71 21.75 -2.20 -28.04
C ARG A 71 20.85 -3.08 -27.19
N PHE A 72 19.65 -2.58 -26.89
CA PHE A 72 18.66 -3.34 -26.15
C PHE A 72 18.21 -4.58 -26.92
N SER A 73 17.98 -4.49 -28.24
CA SER A 73 17.62 -5.66 -29.05
C SER A 73 18.72 -6.72 -29.13
N ILE A 74 19.99 -6.35 -28.92
CA ILE A 74 21.10 -7.31 -28.80
C ILE A 74 21.09 -7.97 -27.42
N ALA A 75 20.84 -7.20 -26.36
CA ALA A 75 20.81 -7.70 -24.98
C ALA A 75 19.56 -8.56 -24.68
N GLU A 76 18.41 -8.21 -25.27
CA GLU A 76 17.11 -8.85 -25.06
C GLU A 76 16.47 -9.17 -26.43
N PRO A 77 16.97 -10.20 -27.15
CA PRO A 77 16.49 -10.53 -28.50
C PRO A 77 15.03 -10.96 -28.55
N GLY A 78 14.46 -11.39 -27.42
CA GLY A 78 13.06 -11.77 -27.29
C GLY A 78 12.09 -10.61 -27.06
N CYS A 79 12.55 -9.35 -27.07
CA CYS A 79 11.70 -8.17 -26.91
C CYS A 79 11.68 -7.33 -28.19
N PRO A 80 10.57 -7.28 -28.95
CA PRO A 80 10.47 -6.40 -30.11
C PRO A 80 10.61 -4.92 -29.69
N THR A 81 11.46 -4.19 -30.41
CA THR A 81 11.69 -2.74 -30.20
C THR A 81 10.92 -1.85 -31.18
N GLY A 82 10.24 -2.47 -32.15
CA GLY A 82 9.42 -1.81 -33.15
C GLY A 82 7.94 -1.65 -32.75
N VAL A 83 7.09 -1.40 -33.73
CA VAL A 83 5.63 -1.30 -33.52
C VAL A 83 5.07 -2.69 -33.25
N ILE A 84 4.41 -2.84 -32.10
CA ILE A 84 3.69 -4.07 -31.74
C ILE A 84 2.24 -3.93 -32.23
N ALA A 85 1.77 -4.90 -33.02
CA ALA A 85 0.43 -4.87 -33.63
C ALA A 85 -0.68 -5.44 -32.73
N THR A 86 -0.31 -6.33 -31.81
CA THR A 86 -1.20 -6.99 -30.86
C THR A 86 -1.58 -6.03 -29.74
N PRO A 87 -2.87 -5.80 -29.46
CA PRO A 87 -3.26 -4.92 -28.36
C PRO A 87 -2.92 -5.56 -27.00
N VAL A 88 -2.59 -4.71 -26.03
CA VAL A 88 -2.38 -5.14 -24.63
C VAL A 88 -3.63 -5.84 -24.11
N ARG A 89 -3.44 -7.01 -23.50
CA ARG A 89 -4.50 -7.68 -22.74
C ARG A 89 -4.68 -6.95 -21.43
N GLY A 90 -5.64 -6.03 -21.40
CA GLY A 90 -6.00 -5.25 -20.23
C GLY A 90 -7.00 -5.98 -19.31
N ASP A 91 -7.31 -5.33 -18.20
CA ASP A 91 -8.14 -5.88 -17.12
C ASP A 91 -9.54 -6.30 -17.58
N GLU A 92 -10.13 -5.60 -18.56
CA GLU A 92 -11.44 -5.97 -19.11
C GLU A 92 -11.44 -7.35 -19.79
N ALA A 93 -10.37 -7.66 -20.55
CA ALA A 93 -10.23 -8.94 -21.21
C ALA A 93 -10.00 -10.06 -20.19
N VAL A 94 -9.21 -9.77 -19.14
CA VAL A 94 -8.97 -10.69 -18.02
C VAL A 94 -10.27 -10.96 -17.26
N ALA A 95 -11.05 -9.92 -16.94
CA ALA A 95 -12.33 -10.04 -16.25
C ALA A 95 -13.34 -10.86 -17.09
N ALA A 96 -13.42 -10.62 -18.40
CA ALA A 96 -14.30 -11.37 -19.29
C ALA A 96 -13.87 -12.85 -19.45
N SER A 97 -12.57 -13.13 -19.44
CA SER A 97 -12.05 -14.51 -19.44
C SER A 97 -12.34 -15.24 -18.12
N THR A 98 -12.10 -14.55 -17.01
CA THR A 98 -12.35 -15.04 -15.65
C THR A 98 -13.82 -15.40 -15.48
N LYS A 99 -14.72 -14.46 -15.79
CA LYS A 99 -16.17 -14.69 -15.69
C LYS A 99 -16.61 -15.92 -16.47
N ARG A 100 -16.21 -16.06 -17.75
CA ARG A 100 -16.56 -17.23 -18.57
C ARG A 100 -16.08 -18.55 -17.97
N THR A 101 -14.89 -18.54 -17.36
CA THR A 101 -14.32 -19.73 -16.73
C THR A 101 -15.08 -20.09 -15.45
N VAL A 102 -15.34 -19.10 -14.59
CA VAL A 102 -16.09 -19.27 -13.34
C VAL A 102 -17.52 -19.73 -13.63
N ASP A 103 -18.23 -19.10 -14.56
CA ASP A 103 -19.59 -19.51 -14.99
C ASP A 103 -19.59 -20.99 -15.42
N GLY A 104 -18.57 -21.41 -16.17
CA GLY A 104 -18.38 -22.80 -16.58
C GLY A 104 -18.09 -23.77 -15.43
N MET A 105 -17.41 -23.32 -14.37
CA MET A 105 -17.16 -24.12 -13.16
C MET A 105 -18.42 -24.23 -12.30
N VAL A 106 -19.14 -23.12 -12.10
CA VAL A 106 -20.43 -23.07 -11.37
C VAL A 106 -21.44 -24.00 -12.04
N ALA A 107 -21.62 -23.89 -13.35
CA ALA A 107 -22.57 -24.72 -14.10
C ALA A 107 -22.25 -26.22 -14.06
N LYS A 108 -20.96 -26.60 -13.91
CA LYS A 108 -20.56 -28.01 -13.76
C LYS A 108 -20.78 -28.54 -12.35
N ARG A 109 -20.61 -27.70 -11.32
CA ARG A 109 -20.68 -28.09 -9.91
C ARG A 109 -22.09 -28.05 -9.35
N PHE A 110 -22.87 -27.05 -9.74
CA PHE A 110 -24.22 -26.80 -9.23
C PHE A 110 -25.24 -27.04 -10.32
N ALA A 111 -25.92 -28.18 -10.26
CA ALA A 111 -27.08 -28.45 -11.11
C ALA A 111 -28.28 -27.63 -10.62
N PRO A 112 -29.13 -27.10 -11.52
CA PRO A 112 -30.33 -26.39 -11.11
C PRO A 112 -31.24 -27.28 -10.25
N LEU A 113 -31.64 -26.80 -9.08
CA LEU A 113 -32.65 -27.45 -8.27
C LEU A 113 -34.02 -27.36 -8.95
N ASP A 114 -34.77 -28.47 -8.90
CA ASP A 114 -36.15 -28.52 -9.39
C ASP A 114 -37.12 -28.21 -8.24
N PRO A 115 -37.81 -27.06 -8.26
CA PRO A 115 -38.75 -26.69 -7.21
C PRO A 115 -39.88 -27.71 -7.02
N ALA A 116 -40.25 -28.45 -8.08
CA ALA A 116 -41.29 -29.47 -7.97
C ALA A 116 -40.83 -30.67 -7.14
N LYS A 117 -39.57 -31.09 -7.29
CA LYS A 117 -38.99 -32.17 -6.46
C LYS A 117 -38.88 -31.76 -5.00
N LEU A 118 -38.43 -30.52 -4.74
CA LEU A 118 -38.35 -29.99 -3.37
C LEU A 118 -39.73 -29.92 -2.71
N LYS A 119 -40.78 -29.57 -3.46
CA LYS A 119 -42.16 -29.62 -2.96
C LYS A 119 -42.57 -31.05 -2.58
N VAL A 120 -42.29 -32.05 -3.41
CA VAL A 120 -42.60 -33.45 -3.10
C VAL A 120 -41.85 -33.92 -1.84
N GLU A 121 -40.58 -33.53 -1.68
CA GLU A 121 -39.81 -33.80 -0.46
C GLU A 121 -40.41 -33.13 0.78
N ALA A 122 -40.81 -31.86 0.65
CA ALA A 122 -41.45 -31.10 1.72
C ALA A 122 -42.78 -31.76 2.13
N GLU A 123 -43.59 -32.20 1.16
CA GLU A 123 -44.84 -32.91 1.37
C GLU A 123 -44.64 -34.24 2.12
N ALA A 124 -43.60 -34.98 1.78
CA ALA A 124 -43.23 -36.23 2.45
C ALA A 124 -42.73 -35.99 3.88
N LYS A 125 -42.00 -34.89 4.12
CA LYS A 125 -41.44 -34.53 5.44
C LYS A 125 -42.51 -33.99 6.39
N TYR A 126 -43.41 -33.15 5.89
CA TYR A 126 -44.49 -32.52 6.66
C TYR A 126 -45.84 -33.01 6.18
N LEU A 127 -46.22 -34.22 6.59
CA LEU A 127 -47.49 -34.85 6.21
C LEU A 127 -48.69 -34.08 6.80
N ILE A 128 -49.77 -33.95 6.03
CA ILE A 128 -51.03 -33.31 6.45
C ILE A 128 -52.16 -34.32 6.32
N TYR A 129 -52.93 -34.52 7.38
CA TYR A 129 -54.11 -35.39 7.36
C TYR A 129 -55.31 -34.68 6.70
N LYS A 130 -55.98 -35.38 5.79
CA LYS A 130 -57.20 -34.91 5.11
C LYS A 130 -58.44 -35.46 5.79
N LYS A 131 -59.54 -34.72 5.71
CA LYS A 131 -60.83 -35.18 6.23
C LYS A 131 -61.20 -36.51 5.56
N GLY A 132 -61.50 -37.52 6.37
CA GLY A 132 -61.74 -38.91 5.95
C GLY A 132 -60.57 -39.86 6.16
N ASP A 133 -59.35 -39.35 6.39
CA ASP A 133 -58.16 -40.19 6.59
C ASP A 133 -58.26 -41.02 7.87
N MET A 134 -57.86 -42.28 7.80
CA MET A 134 -57.77 -43.14 8.98
C MET A 134 -56.53 -42.78 9.80
N VAL A 135 -56.74 -42.16 10.95
CA VAL A 135 -55.67 -41.76 11.87
C VAL A 135 -55.63 -42.68 13.08
N ASP A 136 -54.42 -42.89 13.61
CA ASP A 136 -54.16 -43.71 14.79
C ASP A 136 -53.05 -43.08 15.63
N PHE A 137 -53.38 -42.64 16.84
CA PHE A 137 -52.42 -41.98 17.72
C PHE A 137 -52.76 -42.14 19.20
N TYR A 138 -51.78 -41.82 20.04
CA TYR A 138 -51.94 -41.83 21.50
C TYR A 138 -52.12 -40.41 22.05
N TYR A 139 -52.91 -40.27 23.12
CA TYR A 139 -53.13 -39.04 23.86
C TYR A 139 -53.27 -39.34 25.36
N ALA A 140 -52.97 -38.38 26.24
CA ALA A 140 -52.92 -38.56 27.69
C ALA A 140 -53.75 -37.50 28.42
N THR A 141 -55.01 -37.84 28.73
CA THR A 141 -55.87 -37.00 29.59
C THR A 141 -55.36 -36.94 31.03
N ASN A 142 -54.63 -37.98 31.47
CA ASN A 142 -53.86 -38.02 32.72
C ASN A 142 -52.39 -38.34 32.36
N PRO A 143 -51.39 -37.62 32.90
CA PRO A 143 -49.96 -37.84 32.61
C PRO A 143 -49.48 -39.29 32.75
N GLN A 144 -50.14 -40.10 33.58
CA GLN A 144 -49.75 -41.49 33.86
C GLN A 144 -50.39 -42.52 32.92
N ILE A 145 -51.39 -42.15 32.10
CA ILE A 145 -52.18 -43.10 31.30
C ILE A 145 -52.36 -42.56 29.86
N ALA A 146 -51.68 -43.19 28.91
CA ALA A 146 -51.89 -42.96 27.49
C ALA A 146 -53.06 -43.80 26.97
N ARG A 147 -53.94 -43.18 26.17
CA ARG A 147 -55.07 -43.80 25.48
C ARG A 147 -54.88 -43.70 23.98
N ARG A 148 -55.41 -44.66 23.23
CA ARG A 148 -55.35 -44.69 21.77
C ARG A 148 -56.63 -44.16 21.14
N ALA A 149 -56.49 -43.22 20.21
CA ALA A 149 -57.53 -42.75 19.32
C ALA A 149 -57.29 -43.33 17.92
N ARG A 150 -58.29 -44.06 17.39
CA ARG A 150 -58.26 -44.62 16.03
C ARG A 150 -59.60 -44.39 15.36
N GLY A 151 -59.60 -43.88 14.14
CA GLY A 151 -60.81 -43.64 13.35
C GLY A 151 -60.56 -42.64 12.22
N GLN A 152 -61.63 -42.27 11.50
CA GLN A 152 -61.54 -41.28 10.43
C GLN A 152 -61.40 -39.87 11.02
N TYR A 153 -60.41 -39.10 10.57
CA TYR A 153 -60.27 -37.69 10.88
C TYR A 153 -61.44 -36.91 10.27
N ARG A 154 -62.16 -36.15 11.10
CA ARG A 154 -63.32 -35.36 10.66
C ARG A 154 -63.01 -33.88 10.60
N ASP A 155 -62.55 -33.33 11.72
CA ASP A 155 -62.25 -31.90 11.82
C ASP A 155 -61.31 -31.58 12.97
N ARG A 156 -60.76 -30.38 12.95
CA ARG A 156 -59.98 -29.79 14.04
C ARG A 156 -60.42 -28.36 14.31
N ASN A 157 -60.59 -28.06 15.59
CA ASN A 157 -60.63 -26.71 16.14
C ASN A 157 -59.34 -26.42 16.93
N LEU A 158 -59.17 -25.18 17.40
CA LEU A 158 -57.99 -24.78 18.19
C LEU A 158 -57.76 -25.68 19.42
N GLU A 159 -58.84 -26.15 20.05
CA GLU A 159 -58.76 -26.92 21.31
C GLU A 159 -58.93 -28.43 21.14
N VAL A 160 -59.57 -28.89 20.05
CA VAL A 160 -59.99 -30.29 19.90
C VAL A 160 -59.83 -30.83 18.48
N ILE A 161 -59.51 -32.12 18.38
CA ILE A 161 -59.45 -32.91 17.16
C ILE A 161 -60.53 -34.00 17.21
N GLN A 162 -61.31 -34.11 16.14
CA GLN A 162 -62.42 -35.06 16.05
C GLN A 162 -62.05 -36.26 15.17
N VAL A 163 -62.12 -37.46 15.75
CA VAL A 163 -61.73 -38.74 15.12
C VAL A 163 -62.85 -39.75 15.32
N GLY A 164 -63.59 -40.07 14.26
CA GLY A 164 -64.79 -40.91 14.34
C GLY A 164 -65.85 -40.31 15.28
N SER A 165 -66.19 -41.03 16.34
CA SER A 165 -67.07 -40.54 17.42
C SER A 165 -66.32 -39.91 18.61
N LYS A 166 -64.98 -39.89 18.59
CA LYS A 166 -64.14 -39.38 19.68
C LYS A 166 -63.77 -37.92 19.45
N VAL A 167 -63.81 -37.13 20.51
CA VAL A 167 -63.28 -35.76 20.57
C VAL A 167 -62.08 -35.78 21.51
N VAL A 168 -60.90 -35.42 21.00
CA VAL A 168 -59.64 -35.44 21.75
C VAL A 168 -59.10 -34.01 21.85
N ARG A 169 -58.69 -33.57 23.04
CA ARG A 169 -58.10 -32.24 23.21
C ARG A 169 -56.67 -32.19 22.66
N VAL A 170 -56.31 -31.08 22.02
CA VAL A 170 -54.95 -30.85 21.49
C VAL A 170 -53.92 -30.93 22.61
N GLU A 171 -54.21 -30.35 23.78
CA GLU A 171 -53.35 -30.42 24.97
C GLU A 171 -53.07 -31.87 25.43
N ASP A 172 -54.06 -32.75 25.37
CA ASP A 172 -53.89 -34.15 25.78
C ASP A 172 -52.94 -34.90 24.85
N ILE A 173 -52.86 -34.50 23.58
CA ILE A 173 -51.91 -35.07 22.61
C ILE A 173 -50.51 -34.49 22.84
N ALA A 174 -50.41 -33.18 23.11
CA ALA A 174 -49.16 -32.47 23.38
C ALA A 174 -48.45 -32.96 24.65
N ARG A 175 -49.20 -33.45 25.64
CA ARG A 175 -48.64 -34.02 26.88
C ARG A 175 -47.77 -35.26 26.66
N ILE A 176 -47.89 -35.94 25.52
CA ILE A 176 -47.02 -37.06 25.17
C ILE A 176 -45.79 -36.52 24.44
N ARG A 177 -44.62 -36.68 25.06
CA ARG A 177 -43.33 -36.25 24.49
C ARG A 177 -43.11 -36.87 23.10
N GLY A 178 -42.84 -36.03 22.10
CA GLY A 178 -42.61 -36.45 20.72
C GLY A 178 -43.84 -36.40 19.80
N ASN A 179 -45.03 -36.13 20.35
CA ASN A 179 -46.24 -35.94 19.55
C ASN A 179 -46.32 -34.55 18.88
N ASP A 180 -45.36 -33.65 19.10
CA ASP A 180 -45.36 -32.32 18.48
C ASP A 180 -45.40 -32.41 16.95
N LYS A 181 -44.63 -33.34 16.37
CA LYS A 181 -44.64 -33.64 14.94
C LYS A 181 -45.96 -34.24 14.45
N LEU A 182 -46.68 -34.94 15.33
CA LEU A 182 -47.99 -35.51 15.01
C LEU A 182 -49.07 -34.41 15.02
N LEU A 183 -49.02 -33.49 15.99
CA LEU A 183 -49.94 -32.36 16.08
C LEU A 183 -49.88 -31.46 14.85
N LEU A 184 -48.67 -31.22 14.33
CA LEU A 184 -48.47 -30.48 13.09
C LEU A 184 -49.25 -31.09 11.91
N ARG A 185 -49.39 -32.43 11.84
CA ARG A 185 -50.13 -33.09 10.75
C ARG A 185 -51.62 -32.78 10.72
N PHE A 186 -52.18 -32.42 11.87
CA PHE A 186 -53.57 -31.95 11.98
C PHE A 186 -53.68 -30.44 11.73
N ASP A 187 -52.56 -29.73 11.50
CA ASP A 187 -52.49 -28.31 11.18
C ASP A 187 -52.15 -28.10 9.72
N PRO A 188 -53.15 -27.93 8.83
CA PRO A 188 -52.86 -27.70 7.43
C PRO A 188 -52.09 -26.38 7.25
N VAL A 189 -52.49 -25.31 7.94
CA VAL A 189 -51.88 -23.98 7.81
C VAL A 189 -50.43 -24.00 8.28
N ALA A 190 -50.16 -24.52 9.50
CA ALA A 190 -48.79 -24.55 10.01
C ALA A 190 -47.89 -25.52 9.22
N SER A 191 -48.42 -26.66 8.75
CA SER A 191 -47.65 -27.59 7.93
C SER A 191 -47.37 -27.05 6.52
N GLU A 192 -48.31 -26.33 5.90
CA GLU A 192 -48.08 -25.65 4.62
C GLU A 192 -46.99 -24.59 4.74
N ALA A 193 -47.05 -23.75 5.79
CA ALA A 193 -45.99 -22.78 6.08
C ALA A 193 -44.62 -23.45 6.26
N LEU A 194 -44.55 -24.61 6.94
CA LEU A 194 -43.30 -25.37 7.08
C LEU A 194 -42.81 -26.02 5.78
N ARG A 195 -43.72 -26.40 4.88
CA ARG A 195 -43.37 -26.92 3.55
C ARG A 195 -42.78 -25.81 2.69
N GLU A 196 -43.41 -24.64 2.68
CA GLU A 196 -42.91 -23.45 1.96
C GLU A 196 -41.54 -23.04 2.51
N ALA A 197 -41.42 -22.90 3.83
CA ALA A 197 -40.15 -22.56 4.48
C ALA A 197 -39.03 -23.58 4.17
N TYR A 198 -39.35 -24.87 4.06
CA TYR A 198 -38.36 -25.89 3.68
C TYR A 198 -37.87 -25.73 2.24
N VAL A 199 -38.76 -25.42 1.30
CA VAL A 199 -38.36 -25.18 -0.10
C VAL A 199 -37.51 -23.90 -0.18
N GLU A 200 -37.94 -22.83 0.49
CA GLU A 200 -37.19 -21.57 0.56
C GLU A 200 -35.81 -21.75 1.20
N GLU A 201 -35.72 -22.46 2.33
CA GLU A 201 -34.45 -22.76 3.02
C GLU A 201 -33.50 -23.52 2.09
N LYS A 202 -34.00 -24.52 1.35
CA LYS A 202 -33.18 -25.32 0.44
C LYS A 202 -32.70 -24.54 -0.77
N LEU A 203 -33.55 -23.69 -1.35
CA LEU A 203 -33.16 -22.81 -2.46
C LEU A 203 -32.14 -21.77 -1.98
N ALA A 204 -32.39 -21.12 -0.85
CA ALA A 204 -31.48 -20.13 -0.26
C ALA A 204 -30.12 -20.73 0.11
N ALA A 205 -30.11 -21.94 0.69
CA ALA A 205 -28.86 -22.64 1.00
C ALA A 205 -28.05 -22.95 -0.27
N HIS A 206 -28.71 -23.41 -1.34
CA HIS A 206 -28.04 -23.69 -2.60
C HIS A 206 -27.51 -22.41 -3.28
N GLU A 207 -28.29 -21.32 -3.27
CA GLU A 207 -27.83 -20.02 -3.78
C GLU A 207 -26.64 -19.48 -2.96
N ALA A 208 -26.66 -19.64 -1.64
CA ALA A 208 -25.55 -19.26 -0.77
C ALA A 208 -24.29 -20.08 -1.06
N ASP A 209 -24.41 -21.40 -1.23
CA ASP A 209 -23.30 -22.28 -1.58
C ASP A 209 -22.73 -21.95 -2.98
N MET A 210 -23.61 -21.68 -3.95
CA MET A 210 -23.21 -21.20 -5.27
C MET A 210 -22.43 -19.88 -5.19
N GLY A 211 -22.95 -18.90 -4.47
CA GLY A 211 -22.31 -17.59 -4.33
C GLY A 211 -21.01 -17.63 -3.51
N ALA A 212 -20.88 -18.56 -2.56
CA ALA A 212 -19.63 -18.81 -1.87
C ALA A 212 -18.57 -19.39 -2.82
N PHE A 213 -18.93 -20.44 -3.57
CA PHE A 213 -18.04 -21.05 -4.55
C PHE A 213 -17.66 -20.11 -5.68
N GLU A 214 -18.60 -19.30 -6.19
CA GLU A 214 -18.34 -18.31 -7.24
C GLU A 214 -17.28 -17.29 -6.79
N ARG A 215 -17.37 -16.79 -5.55
CA ARG A 215 -16.38 -15.85 -4.98
C ARG A 215 -14.99 -16.47 -4.86
N GLU A 216 -14.91 -17.67 -4.31
CA GLU A 216 -13.65 -18.40 -4.16
C GLU A 216 -13.02 -18.72 -5.52
N ALA A 217 -13.81 -19.27 -6.45
CA ALA A 217 -13.36 -19.58 -7.80
C ALA A 217 -12.93 -18.31 -8.56
N ASN A 218 -13.65 -17.20 -8.39
CA ASN A 218 -13.32 -15.95 -9.05
C ASN A 218 -11.96 -15.40 -8.58
N GLN A 219 -11.64 -15.46 -7.29
CA GLN A 219 -10.32 -15.03 -6.80
C GLN A 219 -9.18 -15.86 -7.40
N LEU A 220 -9.29 -17.19 -7.35
CA LEU A 220 -8.27 -18.09 -7.87
C LEU A 220 -8.10 -17.98 -9.39
N VAL A 221 -9.21 -17.95 -10.13
CA VAL A 221 -9.18 -17.84 -11.60
C VAL A 221 -8.69 -16.46 -12.02
N LEU A 222 -9.09 -15.38 -11.35
CA LEU A 222 -8.64 -14.03 -11.67
C LEU A 222 -7.12 -13.90 -11.55
N ALA A 223 -6.54 -14.38 -10.45
CA ALA A 223 -5.10 -14.37 -10.24
C ALA A 223 -4.37 -15.10 -11.38
N LYS A 224 -4.84 -16.30 -11.73
CA LYS A 224 -4.27 -17.10 -12.82
C LYS A 224 -4.44 -16.45 -14.19
N GLN A 225 -5.61 -15.87 -14.49
CA GLN A 225 -5.86 -15.20 -15.77
C GLN A 225 -5.06 -13.90 -15.90
N SER A 226 -4.88 -13.17 -14.80
CA SER A 226 -4.03 -11.98 -14.73
C SER A 226 -2.57 -12.35 -15.02
N GLN A 227 -2.04 -13.39 -14.38
CA GLN A 227 -0.69 -13.89 -14.65
C GLN A 227 -0.51 -14.29 -16.12
N LEU A 228 -1.42 -15.08 -16.68
CA LEU A 228 -1.36 -15.48 -18.10
C LEU A 228 -1.46 -14.30 -19.07
N ALA A 229 -2.21 -13.25 -18.71
CA ALA A 229 -2.29 -12.02 -19.49
C ALA A 229 -0.98 -11.23 -19.41
N ASN A 230 -0.37 -11.14 -18.23
CA ASN A 230 0.91 -10.49 -18.03
C ASN A 230 2.02 -11.18 -18.82
N GLU A 231 2.14 -12.51 -18.69
CA GLU A 231 3.10 -13.32 -19.45
C GLU A 231 2.90 -13.17 -20.97
N ALA A 232 1.64 -13.15 -21.43
CA ALA A 232 1.35 -12.93 -22.84
C ALA A 232 1.76 -11.52 -23.30
N ASN A 233 1.47 -10.48 -22.52
CA ASN A 233 1.89 -9.12 -22.83
C ASN A 233 3.43 -9.01 -22.89
N GLU A 234 4.14 -9.65 -21.95
CA GLU A 234 5.61 -9.70 -21.93
C GLU A 234 6.20 -10.44 -23.14
N ASN A 235 5.55 -11.54 -23.56
CA ASN A 235 5.93 -12.31 -24.75
C ASN A 235 5.71 -11.53 -26.05
N GLU A 236 4.66 -10.71 -26.10
CA GLU A 236 4.40 -9.80 -27.23
C GLU A 236 5.36 -8.60 -27.25
N GLY A 237 6.12 -8.37 -26.17
CA GLY A 237 7.14 -7.32 -26.07
C GLY A 237 6.74 -6.07 -25.29
N TYR A 238 5.61 -6.11 -24.60
CA TYR A 238 5.24 -5.05 -23.65
C TYR A 238 6.06 -5.16 -22.36
N LEU A 239 6.23 -4.03 -21.70
CA LEU A 239 6.94 -3.87 -20.43
C LEU A 239 5.97 -3.28 -19.41
N LEU A 240 5.85 -3.91 -18.24
CA LEU A 240 5.06 -3.38 -17.13
C LEU A 240 5.91 -2.39 -16.32
N VAL A 241 5.51 -1.12 -16.28
CA VAL A 241 6.18 -0.05 -15.52
C VAL A 241 5.16 0.71 -14.70
N ALA A 242 5.32 0.72 -13.37
CA ALA A 242 4.43 1.42 -12.45
C ALA A 242 2.93 1.08 -12.62
N GLY A 243 2.63 -0.16 -12.99
CA GLY A 243 1.25 -0.63 -13.24
C GLY A 243 0.70 -0.33 -14.64
N GLU A 244 1.47 0.33 -15.51
CA GLU A 244 1.09 0.60 -16.90
C GLU A 244 1.91 -0.22 -17.88
N TRP A 245 1.27 -0.75 -18.92
CA TRP A 245 1.93 -1.44 -20.02
C TRP A 245 2.48 -0.42 -21.03
N THR A 246 3.78 -0.51 -21.32
CA THR A 246 4.48 0.34 -22.28
C THR A 246 5.34 -0.47 -23.23
N THR A 247 5.85 0.17 -24.28
CA THR A 247 6.81 -0.44 -25.21
C THR A 247 8.23 0.01 -24.87
N ALA A 248 9.23 -0.78 -25.27
CA ALA A 248 10.64 -0.39 -25.10
C ALA A 248 10.94 0.97 -25.75
N ALA A 249 10.37 1.25 -26.93
CA ALA A 249 10.55 2.52 -27.63
C ALA A 249 9.99 3.71 -26.83
N ALA A 250 8.78 3.58 -26.28
CA ALA A 250 8.17 4.63 -25.48
C ALA A 250 8.91 4.86 -24.15
N LEU A 251 9.40 3.78 -23.52
CA LEU A 251 10.16 3.85 -22.27
C LEU A 251 11.54 4.49 -22.46
N VAL A 252 12.24 4.18 -23.55
CA VAL A 252 13.54 4.81 -23.83
C VAL A 252 13.40 6.32 -23.97
N GLY A 253 12.35 6.79 -24.67
CA GLY A 253 12.11 8.22 -24.82
C GLY A 253 11.89 8.94 -23.48
N SER A 254 11.16 8.32 -22.54
CA SER A 254 10.97 8.90 -21.21
C SER A 254 12.24 8.85 -20.35
N LEU A 255 12.99 7.73 -20.37
CA LEU A 255 14.26 7.59 -19.65
C LEU A 255 15.30 8.61 -20.10
N VAL A 256 15.44 8.80 -21.42
CA VAL A 256 16.37 9.78 -22.00
C VAL A 256 16.02 11.20 -21.56
N ALA A 257 14.73 11.56 -21.54
CA ALA A 257 14.29 12.87 -21.12
C ALA A 257 14.63 13.15 -19.64
N VAL A 258 14.33 12.19 -18.75
CA VAL A 258 14.59 12.29 -17.32
C VAL A 258 16.09 12.43 -17.03
N GLU A 259 16.91 11.59 -17.65
CA GLU A 259 18.35 11.61 -17.37
C GLU A 259 19.03 12.85 -17.97
N ARG A 260 18.54 13.39 -19.10
CA ARG A 260 18.98 14.71 -19.60
C ARG A 260 18.67 15.83 -18.63
N GLU A 261 17.47 15.85 -18.05
CA GLU A 261 17.08 16.86 -17.07
C GLU A 261 17.97 16.79 -15.82
N ARG A 262 18.25 15.58 -15.34
CA ARG A 262 19.18 15.32 -14.24
C ARG A 262 20.58 15.85 -14.55
N LEU A 263 21.14 15.50 -15.71
CA LEU A 263 22.47 16.00 -16.13
C LEU A 263 22.49 17.53 -16.27
N ALA A 264 21.42 18.13 -16.78
CA ALA A 264 21.27 19.58 -16.86
C ALA A 264 21.17 20.25 -15.49
N ALA A 265 20.56 19.60 -14.49
CA ALA A 265 20.51 20.08 -13.11
C ALA A 265 21.90 20.04 -12.47
N VAL A 266 22.63 18.94 -12.62
CA VAL A 266 24.03 18.80 -12.12
C VAL A 266 24.96 19.83 -12.77
N ALA A 267 24.80 20.08 -14.07
CA ALA A 267 25.59 21.11 -14.77
C ALA A 267 25.28 22.52 -14.24
N ARG A 268 24.01 22.85 -13.99
CA ARG A 268 23.59 24.12 -13.39
C ARG A 268 24.16 24.31 -11.98
N GLU A 269 24.14 23.27 -11.16
CA GLU A 269 24.71 23.30 -9.81
C GLU A 269 26.23 23.54 -9.85
N LYS A 270 26.96 22.81 -10.70
CA LYS A 270 28.41 23.02 -10.89
C LYS A 270 28.72 24.45 -11.37
N ALA A 271 27.91 24.99 -12.28
CA ALA A 271 28.06 26.37 -12.74
C ALA A 271 27.82 27.38 -11.61
N ALA A 272 26.79 27.17 -10.78
CA ALA A 272 26.49 28.03 -9.64
C ALA A 272 27.64 28.04 -8.61
N VAL A 273 28.23 26.87 -8.30
CA VAL A 273 29.40 26.78 -7.40
C VAL A 273 30.61 27.53 -7.97
N LEU A 274 30.85 27.44 -9.28
CA LEU A 274 31.94 28.19 -9.92
C LEU A 274 31.70 29.70 -9.88
N ILE A 275 30.46 30.15 -10.07
CA ILE A 275 30.10 31.57 -9.97
C ILE A 275 30.29 32.07 -8.54
N ALA A 276 29.82 31.32 -7.53
CA ALA A 276 30.01 31.67 -6.12
C ALA A 276 31.49 31.77 -5.76
N ARG A 277 32.33 30.81 -6.15
CA ARG A 277 33.79 30.87 -5.93
C ARG A 277 34.44 32.10 -6.58
N LYS A 278 33.99 32.50 -7.77
CA LYS A 278 34.48 33.72 -8.43
C LYS A 278 34.04 34.97 -7.67
N GLN A 279 32.81 35.00 -7.15
CA GLN A 279 32.30 36.11 -6.35
C GLN A 279 33.06 36.23 -5.02
N ASP A 280 33.33 35.12 -4.34
CA ASP A 280 34.14 35.10 -3.11
C ASP A 280 35.57 35.60 -3.38
N ALA A 281 36.19 35.18 -4.48
CA ALA A 281 37.52 35.66 -4.88
C ALA A 281 37.54 37.17 -5.18
N ILE A 282 36.47 37.70 -5.80
CA ILE A 282 36.32 39.14 -6.03
C ILE A 282 36.12 39.87 -4.70
N ALA A 283 35.30 39.34 -3.78
CA ALA A 283 35.07 39.96 -2.46
C ALA A 283 36.38 40.05 -1.65
N VAL A 284 37.19 38.98 -1.63
CA VAL A 284 38.51 38.99 -0.98
C VAL A 284 39.45 40.02 -1.63
N ALA A 285 39.42 40.17 -2.96
CA ALA A 285 40.23 41.17 -3.65
C ALA A 285 39.79 42.61 -3.32
N VAL A 286 38.48 42.85 -3.20
CA VAL A 286 37.93 44.15 -2.79
C VAL A 286 38.30 44.49 -1.35
N ASP A 287 38.19 43.53 -0.42
CA ASP A 287 38.59 43.72 0.97
C ASP A 287 40.11 43.97 1.13
N ALA A 288 40.92 43.28 0.32
CA ALA A 288 42.37 43.52 0.27
C ALA A 288 42.69 44.92 -0.27
N GLN A 289 41.97 45.39 -1.28
CA GLN A 289 42.11 46.75 -1.81
C GLN A 289 41.66 47.82 -0.80
N ALA A 290 40.52 47.61 -0.12
CA ALA A 290 40.04 48.50 0.93
C ALA A 290 41.01 48.56 2.13
N SER A 291 41.62 47.43 2.50
CA SER A 291 42.65 47.36 3.55
C SER A 291 43.94 48.09 3.15
N HIS A 292 44.34 48.00 1.88
CA HIS A 292 45.48 48.74 1.34
C HIS A 292 45.22 50.25 1.30
N GLU A 293 44.01 50.68 0.92
CA GLU A 293 43.58 52.08 0.96
C GLU A 293 43.51 52.62 2.40
N ALA A 294 43.06 51.81 3.36
CA ALA A 294 43.06 52.16 4.78
C ALA A 294 44.49 52.25 5.38
N GLN A 295 45.43 51.43 4.90
CA GLN A 295 46.85 51.53 5.25
C GLN A 295 47.49 52.80 4.68
N ILE A 296 47.14 53.20 3.45
CA ILE A 296 47.57 54.48 2.87
C ILE A 296 47.00 55.66 3.68
N ALA A 297 45.75 55.57 4.14
CA ALA A 297 45.12 56.61 4.97
C ALA A 297 45.72 56.71 6.39
N THR A 298 46.23 55.62 6.97
CA THR A 298 46.86 55.63 8.30
C THR A 298 48.32 56.07 8.28
N VAL A 299 49.05 55.86 7.18
CA VAL A 299 50.39 56.43 6.98
C VAL A 299 50.34 57.94 6.72
N ALA A 300 49.18 58.49 6.35
CA ALA A 300 48.97 59.93 6.12
C ALA A 300 48.94 60.82 7.38
N HIS A 301 49.15 60.27 8.59
CA HIS A 301 49.14 61.04 9.84
C HIS A 301 50.50 61.34 10.48
N THR A 302 51.61 61.11 9.79
CA THR A 302 52.91 61.67 10.18
C THR A 302 53.63 62.32 9.00
N ASN A 303 53.37 63.62 8.85
CA ASN A 303 54.18 64.64 8.16
C ASN A 303 54.51 64.40 6.66
N VAL A 304 53.57 64.72 5.76
CA VAL A 304 53.75 64.58 4.29
C VAL A 304 53.32 65.83 3.50
N ASP A 305 53.39 67.05 4.06
CA ASP A 305 53.29 68.25 3.21
C ASP A 305 54.61 68.53 2.47
N ALA A 306 55.75 68.15 3.06
CA ALA A 306 57.06 68.29 2.44
C ALA A 306 57.37 67.14 1.45
N GLU A 307 56.97 65.90 1.76
CA GLU A 307 57.21 64.75 0.87
C GLU A 307 56.24 64.70 -0.31
N TYR A 308 55.00 65.17 -0.17
CA TYR A 308 54.04 65.23 -1.28
C TYR A 308 54.42 66.30 -2.32
N ALA A 309 55.01 67.42 -1.89
CA ALA A 309 55.59 68.42 -2.80
C ALA A 309 56.83 67.89 -3.54
N ALA A 310 57.70 67.14 -2.85
CA ALA A 310 58.85 66.48 -3.47
C ALA A 310 58.44 65.33 -4.41
N TYR A 311 57.39 64.58 -4.08
CA TYR A 311 56.84 63.50 -4.89
C TYR A 311 56.12 64.02 -6.14
N LYS A 312 55.29 65.08 -6.03
CA LYS A 312 54.72 65.78 -7.20
C LYS A 312 55.79 66.35 -8.12
N GLY A 313 56.88 66.88 -7.57
CA GLY A 313 58.04 67.33 -8.35
C GLY A 313 58.73 66.20 -9.12
N ARG A 314 58.90 65.02 -8.50
CA ARG A 314 59.45 63.82 -9.16
C ARG A 314 58.51 63.23 -10.20
N LEU A 315 57.19 63.25 -9.96
CA LEU A 315 56.19 62.76 -10.90
C LEU A 315 56.07 63.67 -12.14
N ALA A 316 56.16 65.00 -11.96
CA ALA A 316 56.17 65.95 -13.07
C ALA A 316 57.46 65.86 -13.91
N ALA A 317 58.61 65.60 -13.27
CA ALA A 317 59.88 65.35 -13.96
C ALA A 317 59.87 64.01 -14.73
N ALA A 318 59.27 62.95 -14.16
CA ALA A 318 59.12 61.65 -14.83
C ALA A 318 58.13 61.71 -16.01
N ALA A 319 57.03 62.45 -15.88
CA ALA A 319 56.07 62.67 -16.97
C ALA A 319 56.69 63.46 -18.14
N ALA A 320 57.60 64.41 -17.87
CA ALA A 320 58.33 65.14 -18.91
C ALA A 320 59.39 64.28 -19.64
N VAL A 321 59.92 63.24 -18.98
CA VAL A 321 60.85 62.26 -19.59
C VAL A 321 60.09 61.26 -20.46
N VAL A 322 58.91 60.80 -20.03
CA VAL A 322 58.04 59.90 -20.81
C VAL A 322 57.43 60.61 -22.02
N ALA A 323 57.06 61.89 -21.91
CA ALA A 323 56.59 62.69 -23.05
C ALA A 323 57.69 62.98 -24.10
N ARG A 324 58.98 62.76 -23.78
CA ARG A 324 60.10 62.87 -24.73
C ARG A 324 60.55 61.53 -25.32
N THR A 325 60.04 60.39 -24.84
CA THR A 325 60.45 59.05 -25.27
C THR A 325 59.35 58.22 -25.96
N GLY A 326 58.20 58.83 -26.26
CA GLY A 326 57.08 58.20 -26.98
C GLY A 326 56.72 58.82 -28.33
N ALA A 327 57.64 59.58 -28.96
CA ALA A 327 57.57 59.87 -30.38
C ALA A 327 58.43 58.87 -31.15
N SER A 328 57.84 58.28 -32.19
CA SER A 328 58.37 57.29 -33.14
C SER A 328 58.20 55.80 -32.77
N GLU A 329 57.12 55.18 -33.27
CA GLU A 329 57.23 54.23 -34.38
C GLU A 329 55.82 53.90 -34.92
N GLU A 330 55.46 54.55 -36.01
CA GLU A 330 54.56 54.02 -37.06
C GLU A 330 55.46 53.28 -38.08
N PRO A 331 54.97 52.28 -38.84
CA PRO A 331 54.13 52.58 -40.02
C PRO A 331 53.00 51.55 -40.35
N ALA A 332 51.80 52.07 -40.65
CA ALA A 332 51.04 52.10 -41.93
C ALA A 332 50.91 50.83 -42.87
N PRO A 333 50.06 50.83 -43.94
CA PRO A 333 48.62 50.48 -43.97
C PRO A 333 48.19 49.60 -45.21
N VAL A 334 46.91 49.20 -45.37
CA VAL A 334 46.12 49.05 -46.65
C VAL A 334 44.62 48.84 -46.27
N GLU A 335 43.72 49.82 -46.46
CA GLU A 335 42.59 49.94 -47.44
C GLU A 335 41.55 48.79 -47.48
N GLU A 336 40.23 48.94 -47.70
CA GLU A 336 39.40 50.03 -48.25
C GLU A 336 37.88 49.77 -47.97
N SER A 337 37.08 50.85 -47.92
CA SER A 337 35.66 51.02 -48.36
C SER A 337 34.50 50.20 -47.74
N GLY A 338 33.27 50.73 -47.54
CA GLY A 338 32.74 52.08 -47.74
C GLY A 338 31.26 52.21 -47.32
N THR A 339 30.91 53.44 -46.89
CA THR A 339 29.66 54.22 -47.14
C THR A 339 28.27 53.65 -46.75
N ALA A 340 27.54 54.26 -45.79
CA ALA A 340 26.64 55.46 -45.89
C ALA A 340 25.16 54.99 -45.96
N GLU A 341 24.08 55.65 -45.54
CA GLU A 341 23.68 57.03 -45.14
C GLU A 341 22.20 56.93 -44.66
N GLU A 342 21.75 57.72 -43.66
CA GLU A 342 20.70 58.79 -43.72
C GLU A 342 19.25 58.35 -44.10
N ASP A 343 18.12 58.94 -43.69
CA ASP A 343 17.80 60.29 -43.22
C ASP A 343 16.40 60.37 -42.54
N SER A 344 16.05 61.55 -42.02
CA SER A 344 14.93 61.92 -41.14
C SER A 344 13.71 62.55 -41.91
N PRO A 345 12.96 63.59 -41.46
CA PRO A 345 11.83 63.67 -40.48
C PRO A 345 10.55 64.44 -41.00
N VAL A 346 9.71 64.97 -40.07
CA VAL A 346 8.80 66.19 -40.11
C VAL A 346 7.26 65.94 -40.10
N GLU A 347 6.52 66.17 -38.98
CA GLU A 347 5.68 67.34 -38.50
C GLU A 347 4.34 67.59 -39.26
N GLU A 348 3.21 68.16 -38.77
CA GLU A 348 2.70 68.77 -37.51
C GLU A 348 1.15 69.00 -37.62
N ALA A 349 0.45 69.11 -36.46
CA ALA A 349 -0.69 70.01 -36.08
C ALA A 349 -2.05 70.01 -36.86
N SER A 350 -3.27 70.25 -36.32
CA SER A 350 -3.90 70.53 -35.01
C SER A 350 -5.46 70.57 -35.19
N GLY A 351 -6.31 70.38 -34.15
CA GLY A 351 -7.75 70.71 -34.23
C GLY A 351 -8.78 70.09 -33.25
N SER A 352 -8.74 70.55 -31.98
CA SER A 352 -9.74 70.63 -30.88
C SER A 352 -11.21 70.10 -30.97
N ALA A 353 -11.64 69.29 -29.96
CA ALA A 353 -12.87 69.45 -29.12
C ALA A 353 -12.96 68.38 -28.00
N GLU A 354 -13.16 68.81 -26.74
CA GLU A 354 -13.32 68.07 -25.47
C GLU A 354 -14.83 67.89 -25.08
N PRO A 355 -15.29 67.21 -23.99
CA PRO A 355 -14.55 66.55 -22.88
C PRO A 355 -15.06 65.17 -22.31
N THR A 356 -14.09 64.41 -21.78
CA THR A 356 -14.00 63.55 -20.53
C THR A 356 -14.88 62.30 -20.25
N PRO A 357 -14.44 61.37 -19.35
CA PRO A 357 -13.11 61.12 -18.76
C PRO A 357 -12.63 59.63 -18.77
N ASP A 358 -11.37 59.46 -18.35
CA ASP A 358 -10.74 58.27 -17.73
C ASP A 358 -9.97 57.23 -18.58
N ALA A 359 -8.77 56.92 -18.03
CA ALA A 359 -7.78 55.89 -18.37
C ALA A 359 -6.82 56.21 -19.53
N GLU A 360 -5.77 57.01 -19.30
CA GLU A 360 -4.49 56.61 -18.65
C GLU A 360 -3.84 55.34 -19.23
N VAL A 361 -2.85 55.58 -20.09
CA VAL A 361 -1.52 54.95 -20.15
C VAL A 361 -1.39 53.58 -19.46
N GLY A 362 -1.46 52.52 -20.28
CA GLY A 362 -1.02 51.18 -19.90
C GLY A 362 0.51 51.11 -19.84
N THR A 363 1.06 51.58 -18.73
CA THR A 363 2.41 51.29 -18.23
C THR A 363 2.62 49.79 -18.06
N ALA A 364 3.89 49.38 -18.16
CA ALA A 364 4.37 48.02 -17.96
C ALA A 364 3.78 47.37 -16.69
N LYS A 365 3.08 46.24 -16.84
CA LYS A 365 2.68 45.42 -15.69
C LYS A 365 3.84 44.53 -15.27
N THR A 366 4.59 45.05 -14.31
CA THR A 366 5.23 44.32 -13.22
C THR A 366 4.29 43.26 -12.65
N VAL A 367 4.79 42.04 -12.50
CA VAL A 367 4.11 41.00 -11.72
C VAL A 367 4.13 41.44 -10.25
N PRO A 368 2.96 41.53 -9.59
CA PRO A 368 2.88 42.11 -8.25
C PRO A 368 3.52 41.20 -7.18
N VAL A 369 4.19 41.85 -6.22
CA VAL A 369 5.02 41.25 -5.14
C VAL A 369 4.29 40.19 -4.30
N TRP A 370 2.94 40.19 -4.27
CA TRP A 370 2.17 39.16 -3.57
C TRP A 370 2.28 37.76 -4.21
N VAL A 371 2.64 37.66 -5.50
CA VAL A 371 2.90 36.37 -6.18
C VAL A 371 4.19 35.74 -5.67
N TYR A 372 5.23 36.55 -5.41
CA TYR A 372 6.44 36.08 -4.73
C TYR A 372 6.18 35.74 -3.25
N GLY A 373 5.24 36.44 -2.59
CA GLY A 373 4.76 36.11 -1.25
C GLY A 373 4.02 34.76 -1.18
N ALA A 374 3.25 34.40 -2.20
CA ALA A 374 2.57 33.11 -2.30
C ALA A 374 3.55 31.95 -2.59
N ILE A 375 4.55 32.18 -3.44
CA ILE A 375 5.59 31.19 -3.76
C ILE A 375 6.54 30.99 -2.56
N ALA A 376 6.94 32.05 -1.86
CA ALA A 376 7.71 31.95 -0.62
C ALA A 376 6.91 31.25 0.50
N GLY A 377 5.60 31.51 0.59
CA GLY A 377 4.71 30.80 1.52
C GLY A 377 4.65 29.29 1.24
N VAL A 378 4.55 28.88 -0.02
CA VAL A 378 4.52 27.45 -0.41
C VAL A 378 5.87 26.77 -0.21
N VAL A 379 6.98 27.45 -0.53
CA VAL A 379 8.34 26.91 -0.29
C VAL A 379 8.65 26.79 1.19
N LEU A 380 8.21 27.74 2.03
CA LEU A 380 8.39 27.67 3.48
C LEU A 380 7.48 26.59 4.09
N LEU A 381 6.29 26.36 3.54
CA LEU A 381 5.39 25.28 3.97
C LEU A 381 5.94 23.90 3.55
N VAL A 382 6.57 23.79 2.38
CA VAL A 382 7.28 22.58 1.93
C VAL A 382 8.54 22.33 2.78
N ILE A 383 9.31 23.35 3.13
CA ILE A 383 10.48 23.23 4.01
C ILE A 383 10.06 22.86 5.44
N VAL A 384 8.96 23.43 5.96
CA VAL A 384 8.43 23.04 7.28
C VAL A 384 7.91 21.60 7.27
N VAL A 385 7.26 21.15 6.19
CA VAL A 385 6.80 19.76 6.03
C VAL A 385 7.98 18.79 5.84
N LEU A 386 9.03 19.16 5.10
CA LEU A 386 10.26 18.37 4.96
C LEU A 386 11.08 18.33 6.24
N ALA A 387 11.15 19.43 7.00
CA ALA A 387 11.79 19.45 8.32
C ALA A 387 11.00 18.62 9.35
N PHE A 388 9.68 18.50 9.20
CA PHE A 388 8.85 17.59 9.99
C PHE A 388 9.05 16.11 9.62
N LYS A 389 9.43 15.84 8.36
CA LYS A 389 9.67 14.47 7.85
C LYS A 389 11.10 13.97 8.09
N MET A 390 12.08 14.87 8.28
CA MET A 390 13.50 14.54 8.45
C MET A 390 14.02 14.67 9.89
N ARG A 391 13.16 14.99 10.86
CA ARG A 391 13.54 14.90 12.28
C ARG A 391 13.16 13.50 12.77
N GLY A 392 14.18 12.70 13.11
CA GLY A 392 14.00 11.40 13.78
C GLY A 392 12.93 11.50 14.86
N GLY A 393 12.00 10.54 14.83
CA GLY A 393 10.69 10.64 15.46
C GLY A 393 10.76 11.16 16.89
N PRO A 394 10.10 12.29 17.22
CA PRO A 394 9.81 12.59 18.61
C PRO A 394 8.87 11.49 19.10
N GLY A 395 9.19 10.84 20.22
CA GLY A 395 8.26 9.94 20.90
C GLY A 395 6.89 10.63 20.96
N LYS A 396 5.87 9.99 20.36
CA LYS A 396 4.55 10.59 20.16
C LYS A 396 3.95 10.93 21.54
N ASP A 397 3.94 12.21 21.90
CA ASP A 397 3.45 12.72 23.19
C ASP A 397 1.98 12.37 23.41
N LEU A 398 1.71 11.50 24.39
CA LEU A 398 0.37 11.03 24.78
C LEU A 398 -0.52 12.15 25.35
N LYS A 399 0.05 13.27 25.81
CA LYS A 399 -0.75 14.41 26.29
C LYS A 399 -1.51 15.12 25.16
N LYS A 400 -0.95 15.22 23.96
CA LYS A 400 -1.67 15.78 22.79
C LYS A 400 -2.68 14.81 22.18
N PHE A 401 -2.62 13.53 22.56
CA PHE A 401 -3.54 12.48 22.15
C PHE A 401 -4.93 12.64 22.79
N PHE A 402 -5.02 13.27 23.98
CA PHE A 402 -6.27 13.38 24.76
C PHE A 402 -6.80 14.79 25.01
N GLU A 403 -6.08 15.85 24.65
CA GLU A 403 -6.65 17.20 24.66
C GLU A 403 -7.59 17.46 23.45
N GLY A 404 -7.42 16.70 22.36
CA GLY A 404 -8.25 16.80 21.15
C GLY A 404 -9.39 15.80 21.10
N ARG A 405 -10.53 16.10 21.75
CA ARG A 405 -11.77 15.29 21.65
C ARG A 405 -12.08 14.93 20.18
N GLY A 406 -11.87 13.66 19.81
CA GLY A 406 -12.58 13.00 18.71
C GLY A 406 -11.95 12.94 17.32
N LYS A 407 -10.72 13.40 17.05
CA LYS A 407 -10.08 13.21 15.74
C LYS A 407 -9.39 11.85 15.59
N VAL A 408 -8.53 11.45 16.52
CA VAL A 408 -7.69 10.23 16.37
C VAL A 408 -8.47 8.94 16.62
N GLN A 409 -9.42 8.90 17.57
CA GLN A 409 -10.33 7.75 17.74
C GLN A 409 -11.26 7.59 16.52
N ARG A 410 -11.72 8.70 15.92
CA ARG A 410 -12.40 8.66 14.61
C ARG A 410 -11.46 8.15 13.53
N THR A 411 -10.22 8.61 13.46
CA THR A 411 -9.25 8.15 12.46
C THR A 411 -8.92 6.67 12.61
N PHE A 412 -8.78 6.14 13.83
CA PHE A 412 -8.57 4.71 14.09
C PHE A 412 -9.76 3.87 13.61
N TRP A 413 -10.97 4.21 14.03
CA TRP A 413 -12.18 3.48 13.59
C TRP A 413 -12.49 3.72 12.11
N GLN A 414 -12.20 4.90 11.56
CA GLN A 414 -12.31 5.19 10.12
C GLN A 414 -11.31 4.38 9.31
N MET A 415 -10.09 4.16 9.81
CA MET A 415 -9.09 3.30 9.15
C MET A 415 -9.49 1.81 9.23
N ALA A 416 -9.99 1.37 10.39
CA ALA A 416 -10.52 0.04 10.59
C ALA A 416 -11.78 -0.24 9.74
N GLU A 417 -12.68 0.74 9.60
CA GLU A 417 -13.89 0.64 8.79
C GLU A 417 -13.62 0.80 7.28
N ALA A 418 -12.60 1.58 6.90
CA ALA A 418 -12.25 1.79 5.50
C ALA A 418 -11.53 0.59 4.88
N ASN A 419 -10.79 -0.20 5.66
CA ASN A 419 -10.07 -1.38 5.17
C ASN A 419 -10.11 -2.53 6.20
N PRO A 420 -11.27 -3.19 6.38
CA PRO A 420 -11.44 -4.24 7.40
C PRO A 420 -10.54 -5.46 7.19
N ASP A 421 -10.16 -5.73 5.93
CA ASP A 421 -9.34 -6.90 5.60
C ASP A 421 -7.85 -6.68 5.90
N THR A 422 -7.35 -5.44 5.81
CA THR A 422 -5.91 -5.12 6.00
C THR A 422 -5.58 -4.45 7.33
N PHE A 423 -6.55 -3.81 8.00
CA PHE A 423 -6.32 -3.18 9.30
C PHE A 423 -6.84 -4.09 10.42
N LYS A 424 -5.92 -4.75 11.14
CA LYS A 424 -6.24 -5.68 12.22
C LYS A 424 -6.20 -4.97 13.57
N TYR A 425 -7.09 -5.36 14.48
CA TYR A 425 -7.23 -4.69 15.77
C TYR A 425 -7.91 -5.55 16.84
N VAL A 426 -7.64 -5.24 18.10
CA VAL A 426 -8.27 -5.84 19.29
C VAL A 426 -8.71 -4.71 20.21
N ALA A 427 -9.99 -4.69 20.60
CA ALA A 427 -10.52 -3.69 21.51
C ALA A 427 -11.55 -4.27 22.51
N TYR A 428 -11.39 -3.91 23.78
CA TYR A 428 -12.26 -4.31 24.90
C TYR A 428 -12.65 -3.10 25.76
N ARG A 429 -13.79 -3.19 26.43
CA ARG A 429 -14.34 -2.15 27.31
C ARG A 429 -14.13 -2.49 28.78
N TYR A 430 -13.91 -1.47 29.59
CA TYR A 430 -13.63 -1.56 31.02
C TYR A 430 -14.39 -0.48 31.79
N GLY A 431 -14.67 -0.76 33.06
CA GLY A 431 -15.44 0.13 33.94
C GLY A 431 -14.74 1.45 34.27
N SER A 432 -13.41 1.50 34.24
CA SER A 432 -12.64 2.70 34.53
C SER A 432 -11.46 2.93 33.58
N ALA A 433 -10.98 4.17 33.52
CA ALA A 433 -9.78 4.53 32.76
C ALA A 433 -8.53 3.78 33.28
N GLN A 434 -8.49 3.54 34.59
CA GLN A 434 -7.40 2.82 35.23
C GLN A 434 -7.40 1.35 34.82
N ASP A 435 -8.56 0.70 34.75
CA ASP A 435 -8.68 -0.69 34.31
C ASP A 435 -8.27 -0.86 32.85
N ALA A 436 -8.74 0.03 31.97
CA ALA A 436 -8.33 0.03 30.56
C ALA A 436 -6.82 0.25 30.39
N ARG A 437 -6.22 1.11 31.23
CA ARG A 437 -4.76 1.31 31.26
C ARG A 437 -4.02 0.06 31.73
N GLN A 438 -4.49 -0.59 32.79
CA GLN A 438 -3.85 -1.78 33.36
C GLN A 438 -3.95 -2.98 32.42
N ALA A 439 -5.06 -3.13 31.69
CA ALA A 439 -5.19 -4.13 30.64
C ALA A 439 -4.15 -3.95 29.52
N LEU A 440 -3.86 -2.71 29.11
CA LEU A 440 -2.78 -2.44 28.14
C LEU A 440 -1.40 -2.82 28.68
N LEU A 441 -1.15 -2.64 29.97
CA LEU A 441 0.12 -3.01 30.61
C LEU A 441 0.29 -4.52 30.81
N GLN A 442 -0.74 -5.33 30.57
CA GLN A 442 -0.58 -6.79 30.52
C GLN A 442 0.15 -7.24 29.25
N LEU A 443 0.19 -6.40 28.21
CA LEU A 443 0.85 -6.71 26.95
C LEU A 443 2.36 -6.54 27.09
N SER A 444 3.13 -7.56 26.75
CA SER A 444 4.60 -7.63 26.79
C SER A 444 5.27 -6.47 26.03
N TYR A 445 4.62 -5.99 24.97
CA TYR A 445 5.10 -4.93 24.11
C TYR A 445 4.67 -3.52 24.54
N VAL A 446 3.86 -3.38 25.59
CA VAL A 446 3.46 -2.07 26.16
C VAL A 446 4.10 -1.88 27.53
N ASN A 447 4.84 -0.78 27.70
CA ASN A 447 5.56 -0.48 28.91
C ASN A 447 5.25 0.94 29.40
N GLU A 448 5.49 1.20 30.68
CA GLU A 448 5.37 2.53 31.27
C GLU A 448 6.72 3.27 31.25
N ARG A 449 6.74 4.48 30.69
CA ARG A 449 7.92 5.36 30.72
C ARG A 449 7.99 6.10 32.06
N VAL A 450 9.20 6.51 32.45
CA VAL A 450 9.44 7.44 33.57
C VAL A 450 8.61 8.72 33.33
N GLY A 451 7.51 8.87 34.07
CA GLY A 451 6.53 9.95 33.89
C GLY A 451 5.07 9.50 33.76
N GLY A 452 4.79 8.20 33.67
CA GLY A 452 3.42 7.66 33.70
C GLY A 452 2.79 7.37 32.33
N ASP A 453 3.50 7.71 31.26
CA ASP A 453 3.06 7.58 29.88
C ASP A 453 3.33 6.15 29.34
N LEU A 454 2.34 5.57 28.65
CA LEU A 454 2.47 4.25 28.03
C LEU A 454 3.27 4.32 26.71
N MET A 455 4.16 3.36 26.49
CA MET A 455 4.99 3.26 25.30
C MET A 455 4.88 1.85 24.71
N CYS A 456 4.58 1.75 23.42
CA CYS A 456 4.64 0.49 22.69
C CYS A 456 6.02 0.33 22.04
N ARG A 457 6.55 -0.89 22.05
CA ARG A 457 7.82 -1.24 21.40
C ARG A 457 7.70 -1.29 19.87
N HIS A 458 6.49 -1.52 19.35
CA HIS A 458 6.19 -1.58 17.92
C HIS A 458 5.46 -0.31 17.45
N ASP A 459 5.62 0.08 16.17
CA ASP A 459 4.92 1.22 15.58
C ASP A 459 3.47 0.85 15.19
N ILE A 460 2.66 0.56 16.21
CA ILE A 460 1.23 0.24 16.09
C ILE A 460 0.39 1.32 16.78
N TYR A 461 -0.90 1.39 16.44
CA TYR A 461 -1.83 2.23 17.17
C TYR A 461 -2.28 1.51 18.44
N PHE A 462 -2.07 2.14 19.59
CA PHE A 462 -2.55 1.62 20.87
C PHE A 462 -3.01 2.77 21.78
N GLY A 463 -3.90 2.47 22.72
CA GLY A 463 -4.33 3.44 23.71
C GLY A 463 -5.61 3.06 24.42
N TYR A 464 -6.02 3.89 25.37
CA TYR A 464 -7.28 3.74 26.08
C TYR A 464 -8.03 5.07 26.14
N GLY A 465 -9.36 5.06 26.07
CA GLY A 465 -10.14 6.30 26.08
C GLY A 465 -11.61 6.09 26.41
N ALA A 466 -12.26 7.18 26.83
CA ALA A 466 -13.69 7.14 27.12
C ALA A 466 -14.50 6.84 25.84
N HIS A 467 -15.42 5.90 25.94
CA HIS A 467 -16.38 5.54 24.89
C HIS A 467 -17.73 5.23 25.54
N GLN A 468 -18.70 6.12 25.30
CA GLN A 468 -20.02 6.09 25.93
C GLN A 468 -19.91 6.10 27.47
N ASP A 469 -20.44 5.08 28.14
CA ASP A 469 -20.47 4.89 29.58
C ASP A 469 -19.22 4.18 30.14
N LYS A 470 -18.24 3.81 29.30
CA LYS A 470 -17.07 3.00 29.68
C LYS A 470 -15.77 3.52 29.06
N PHE A 471 -14.66 2.85 29.35
CA PHE A 471 -13.37 3.11 28.72
C PHE A 471 -12.99 1.94 27.81
N VAL A 472 -12.55 2.22 26.59
CA VAL A 472 -12.07 1.22 25.64
C VAL A 472 -10.55 1.22 25.68
N ALA A 473 -9.93 0.06 25.87
CA ALA A 473 -8.52 -0.16 25.51
C ALA A 473 -8.45 -0.86 24.16
N PHE A 474 -7.51 -0.45 23.32
CA PHE A 474 -7.36 -0.96 21.98
C PHE A 474 -5.91 -1.02 21.53
N VAL A 475 -5.65 -1.95 20.62
CA VAL A 475 -4.44 -2.03 19.78
C VAL A 475 -4.88 -2.29 18.33
N GLY A 476 -4.16 -1.78 17.35
CA GLY A 476 -4.44 -2.03 15.94
C GLY A 476 -3.43 -1.41 14.99
N SER A 477 -3.21 -2.03 13.85
CA SER A 477 -2.38 -1.50 12.77
C SER A 477 -2.63 -2.30 11.48
N LYS A 478 -2.08 -1.83 10.36
CA LYS A 478 -1.91 -2.67 9.16
C LYS A 478 -0.82 -3.71 9.38
N ASP A 479 0.20 -3.35 10.14
CA ASP A 479 1.36 -4.20 10.43
C ASP A 479 1.20 -4.91 11.79
N LEU A 480 -0.04 -5.11 12.26
CA LEU A 480 -0.31 -5.86 13.48
C LEU A 480 -0.21 -7.35 13.17
N HIS A 481 0.98 -7.90 13.37
CA HIS A 481 1.30 -9.31 13.11
C HIS A 481 0.61 -10.27 14.09
N TYR A 482 0.54 -11.56 13.74
CA TYR A 482 -0.29 -12.56 14.42
C TYR A 482 -0.02 -12.65 15.92
N ALA A 483 1.25 -12.69 16.34
CA ALA A 483 1.63 -12.83 17.74
C ALA A 483 1.14 -11.66 18.61
N LEU A 484 1.27 -10.41 18.14
CA LEU A 484 0.77 -9.23 18.89
C LEU A 484 -0.76 -9.24 18.95
N TRP A 485 -1.43 -9.57 17.84
CA TRP A 485 -2.88 -9.67 17.81
C TRP A 485 -3.37 -10.75 18.78
N ARG A 486 -2.71 -11.91 18.77
CA ARG A 486 -3.06 -13.06 19.61
C ARG A 486 -2.85 -12.76 21.08
N GLU A 487 -1.72 -12.18 21.45
CA GLU A 487 -1.43 -11.71 22.81
C GLU A 487 -2.52 -10.77 23.31
N ALA A 488 -2.87 -9.73 22.54
CA ALA A 488 -3.92 -8.80 22.94
C ALA A 488 -5.31 -9.46 23.03
N SER A 489 -5.63 -10.35 22.10
CA SER A 489 -6.90 -11.07 22.07
C SER A 489 -7.08 -12.03 23.26
N ALA A 490 -5.97 -12.53 23.81
CA ALA A 490 -5.95 -13.42 24.98
C ALA A 490 -5.87 -12.64 26.30
N ALA A 491 -5.02 -11.60 26.37
CA ALA A 491 -4.77 -10.87 27.61
C ALA A 491 -5.91 -9.90 27.99
N PHE A 492 -6.56 -9.25 27.03
CA PHE A 492 -7.63 -8.28 27.33
C PHE A 492 -8.87 -8.91 28.00
N PRO A 493 -9.40 -10.06 27.54
CA PRO A 493 -10.52 -10.74 28.20
C PRO A 493 -10.24 -11.20 29.63
N GLU A 494 -8.98 -11.51 29.95
CA GLU A 494 -8.60 -12.04 31.27
C GLU A 494 -8.60 -10.96 32.36
N TYR A 495 -8.50 -9.68 31.99
CA TYR A 495 -8.50 -8.61 32.96
C TYR A 495 -9.91 -8.41 33.56
N PRO A 496 -10.05 -8.30 34.91
CA PRO A 496 -11.37 -8.23 35.54
C PRO A 496 -12.26 -7.09 35.03
N GLY A 497 -13.52 -7.41 34.75
CA GLY A 497 -14.49 -6.44 34.25
C GLY A 497 -14.32 -6.08 32.76
N ALA A 498 -13.54 -6.86 32.00
CA ALA A 498 -13.47 -6.77 30.56
C ALA A 498 -14.82 -7.13 29.91
N GLU A 499 -15.25 -6.28 29.00
CA GLU A 499 -16.41 -6.52 28.14
C GLU A 499 -16.00 -6.50 26.68
N TYR A 500 -16.46 -7.51 25.94
CA TYR A 500 -16.24 -7.58 24.51
C TYR A 500 -16.75 -6.30 23.83
N PHE A 501 -15.93 -5.74 22.93
CA PHE A 501 -16.31 -4.58 22.15
C PHE A 501 -16.18 -4.84 20.66
N ARG A 502 -14.95 -4.89 20.14
CA ARG A 502 -14.68 -5.19 18.73
C ARG A 502 -13.30 -5.81 18.59
N VAL A 503 -13.22 -6.98 17.97
CA VAL A 503 -11.97 -7.65 17.62
C VAL A 503 -12.05 -8.02 16.14
N SER A 504 -11.03 -7.69 15.36
CA SER A 504 -10.95 -8.08 13.96
C SER A 504 -10.77 -9.59 13.83
N THR A 505 -10.87 -10.13 12.61
CA THR A 505 -10.31 -11.46 12.33
C THR A 505 -8.80 -11.48 12.62
N ALA A 506 -8.24 -12.67 12.81
CA ALA A 506 -6.80 -12.83 12.92
C ALA A 506 -6.11 -12.23 11.67
N PRO A 507 -4.91 -11.65 11.81
CA PRO A 507 -4.04 -11.34 10.68
C PRO A 507 -3.80 -12.61 9.84
N ASP A 508 -3.80 -12.46 8.52
CA ASP A 508 -3.40 -13.57 7.65
C ASP A 508 -1.89 -13.76 7.82
N VAL A 509 -1.49 -14.97 8.21
CA VAL A 509 -0.08 -15.32 8.37
C VAL A 509 0.52 -15.53 6.98
N SER A 510 1.28 -14.57 6.48
CA SER A 510 2.00 -14.72 5.21
C SER A 510 3.32 -15.44 5.45
N LEU A 511 3.27 -16.77 5.40
CA LEU A 511 4.48 -17.57 5.34
C LEU A 511 4.82 -17.88 3.90
N GLU A 512 5.91 -17.29 3.43
CA GLU A 512 6.60 -17.75 2.23
C GLU A 512 7.41 -19.01 2.58
N ILE A 513 6.68 -20.08 2.92
CA ILE A 513 7.25 -21.43 2.88
C ILE A 513 7.38 -21.72 1.38
N PRO A 514 8.59 -21.91 0.83
CA PRO A 514 8.75 -22.23 -0.57
C PRO A 514 7.87 -23.43 -0.89
N ASN A 515 7.16 -23.36 -2.02
CA ASN A 515 6.18 -24.36 -2.42
C ASN A 515 6.76 -25.76 -2.17
N LEU A 516 6.23 -26.49 -1.17
CA LEU A 516 6.78 -27.78 -0.75
C LEU A 516 6.87 -28.73 -1.94
N ASP A 517 5.94 -28.64 -2.90
CA ASP A 517 5.96 -29.46 -4.11
C ASP A 517 7.18 -29.19 -5.01
N SER A 518 7.75 -27.98 -4.94
CA SER A 518 8.98 -27.61 -5.67
C SER A 518 10.28 -27.96 -4.92
N LEU A 519 10.26 -27.95 -3.58
CA LEU A 519 11.38 -28.44 -2.76
C LEU A 519 11.44 -29.97 -2.68
N LEU A 520 10.29 -30.64 -2.71
CA LEU A 520 10.15 -32.10 -2.74
C LEU A 520 10.41 -32.70 -4.14
N ALA A 521 10.48 -31.85 -5.19
CA ALA A 521 10.91 -32.26 -6.52
C ALA A 521 12.43 -32.52 -6.60
N ASP A 522 13.20 -31.97 -5.65
CA ASP A 522 14.58 -32.36 -5.40
C ASP A 522 14.57 -33.68 -4.61
N ALA A 523 14.98 -34.78 -5.23
CA ALA A 523 14.78 -36.15 -4.74
C ALA A 523 15.45 -36.49 -3.39
N GLU A 524 16.14 -35.55 -2.75
CA GLU A 524 16.91 -35.74 -1.52
C GLU A 524 16.24 -35.17 -0.25
N LEU A 525 15.33 -34.19 -0.37
CA LEU A 525 14.67 -33.55 0.78
C LEU A 525 13.38 -34.30 1.17
N GLN A 526 13.51 -35.29 2.06
CA GLN A 526 12.38 -35.99 2.66
C GLN A 526 11.82 -35.17 3.83
N ILE A 527 10.81 -34.33 3.58
CA ILE A 527 10.13 -33.50 4.59
C ILE A 527 8.63 -33.78 4.53
N GLU A 528 8.02 -34.10 5.67
CA GLU A 528 6.57 -34.31 5.77
C GLU A 528 5.94 -33.31 6.73
N HIS A 529 4.84 -32.68 6.31
CA HIS A 529 4.04 -31.81 7.18
C HIS A 529 3.28 -32.64 8.21
N VAL A 530 3.31 -32.20 9.47
CA VAL A 530 2.60 -32.85 10.58
C VAL A 530 1.35 -32.06 10.93
N GLU A 531 1.53 -30.81 11.34
CA GLU A 531 0.44 -29.94 11.78
C GLU A 531 0.85 -28.47 11.78
N ASN A 532 -0.15 -27.59 11.77
CA ASN A 532 0.00 -26.18 12.13
C ASN A 532 -0.70 -25.97 13.47
N ARG A 533 -0.04 -25.31 14.40
CA ARG A 533 -0.59 -25.12 15.75
C ARG A 533 -0.21 -23.79 16.35
N ASP A 534 -0.99 -23.40 17.33
CA ASP A 534 -0.75 -22.26 18.16
C ASP A 534 0.07 -22.64 19.40
N GLY A 535 0.99 -21.75 19.84
CA GLY A 535 1.69 -21.87 21.12
C GLY A 535 0.75 -21.88 22.31
N GLU A 536 1.18 -22.44 23.44
CA GLU A 536 0.34 -22.57 24.63
C GLU A 536 0.76 -21.63 25.76
N GLY A 537 -0.20 -21.28 26.62
CA GLY A 537 0.04 -20.40 27.76
C GLY A 537 0.43 -18.99 27.34
N THR A 538 1.61 -18.55 27.74
CA THR A 538 2.15 -17.20 27.43
C THR A 538 2.87 -17.15 26.09
N ASP A 539 2.92 -18.26 25.35
CA ASP A 539 3.52 -18.34 24.03
C ASP A 539 2.48 -18.07 22.95
N TYR A 540 2.50 -16.84 22.44
CA TYR A 540 1.56 -16.35 21.42
C TYR A 540 2.02 -16.66 19.99
N SER A 541 3.05 -17.50 19.84
CA SER A 541 3.61 -17.86 18.54
C SER A 541 2.71 -18.83 17.77
N HIS A 542 2.92 -18.91 16.46
CA HIS A 542 2.32 -19.91 15.58
C HIS A 542 3.42 -20.84 15.03
N TYR A 543 3.18 -22.14 15.12
CA TYR A 543 4.13 -23.20 14.81
C TYR A 543 3.68 -24.00 13.60
N TYR A 544 4.60 -24.18 12.64
CA TYR A 544 4.44 -25.08 11.50
C TYR A 544 5.36 -26.27 11.73
N VAL A 545 4.77 -27.43 11.99
CA VAL A 545 5.50 -28.62 12.41
C VAL A 545 5.66 -29.59 11.25
N TYR A 546 6.90 -30.00 11.01
CA TYR A 546 7.32 -30.92 9.98
C TYR A 546 8.14 -32.06 10.58
N THR A 547 8.37 -33.12 9.82
CA THR A 547 9.29 -34.21 10.16
C THR A 547 10.31 -34.42 9.06
N ALA A 548 11.52 -34.85 9.45
CA ALA A 548 12.60 -35.19 8.54
C ALA A 548 13.34 -36.46 9.03
N PRO A 549 13.93 -37.27 8.13
CA PRO A 549 14.64 -38.49 8.52
C PRO A 549 15.94 -38.20 9.29
N GLY A 550 16.51 -37.01 9.14
CA GLY A 550 17.77 -36.64 9.79
C GLY A 550 18.02 -35.15 9.84
N ARG A 551 19.03 -34.77 10.63
CA ARG A 551 19.44 -33.38 10.88
C ARG A 551 19.78 -32.61 9.60
N GLU A 552 20.46 -33.25 8.65
CA GLU A 552 20.90 -32.60 7.41
C GLU A 552 19.71 -32.12 6.58
N ASN A 553 18.69 -32.97 6.40
CA ASN A 553 17.45 -32.62 5.70
C ASN A 553 16.66 -31.53 6.42
N ALA A 554 16.59 -31.60 7.76
CA ALA A 554 15.92 -30.58 8.55
C ALA A 554 16.58 -29.20 8.39
N LEU A 555 17.91 -29.13 8.48
CA LEU A 555 18.64 -27.87 8.34
C LEU A 555 18.56 -27.32 6.92
N GLU A 556 18.63 -28.18 5.91
CA GLU A 556 18.52 -27.76 4.51
C GLU A 556 17.12 -27.21 4.22
N PHE A 557 16.06 -27.87 4.67
CA PHE A 557 14.69 -27.36 4.58
C PHE A 557 14.54 -25.98 5.26
N LEU A 558 15.06 -25.84 6.48
CA LEU A 558 14.99 -24.58 7.22
C LEU A 558 15.79 -23.45 6.54
N LYS A 559 16.85 -23.73 5.79
CA LYS A 559 17.56 -22.67 5.03
C LYS A 559 16.64 -22.02 3.99
N HIS A 560 15.79 -22.81 3.34
CA HIS A 560 14.89 -22.34 2.29
C HIS A 560 13.64 -21.64 2.82
N ALA A 561 13.20 -21.95 4.04
CA ALA A 561 12.07 -21.26 4.67
C ALA A 561 12.40 -19.78 4.96
N GLN A 562 11.66 -18.82 4.39
CA GLN A 562 11.80 -17.40 4.72
C GLN A 562 10.74 -17.01 5.76
N ILE A 563 11.19 -16.47 6.89
CA ILE A 563 10.32 -16.05 8.00
C ILE A 563 10.62 -14.57 8.24
N GLU A 564 9.68 -13.72 7.86
CA GLU A 564 9.80 -12.26 7.99
C GLU A 564 8.97 -11.70 9.16
N GLU A 565 8.14 -12.52 9.80
CA GLU A 565 7.18 -12.12 10.82
C GLU A 565 7.51 -12.72 12.20
N ALA A 566 7.56 -11.86 13.22
CA ALA A 566 7.85 -12.25 14.59
C ALA A 566 6.76 -13.15 15.19
N GLY A 567 7.18 -14.20 15.92
CA GLY A 567 6.29 -15.19 16.51
C GLY A 567 5.78 -16.24 15.53
N LEU A 568 6.40 -16.38 14.36
CA LEU A 568 6.23 -17.54 13.49
C LEU A 568 7.43 -18.48 13.61
N HIS A 569 7.15 -19.76 13.82
CA HIS A 569 8.16 -20.77 14.04
C HIS A 569 7.93 -21.94 13.09
N VAL A 570 8.94 -22.29 12.30
CA VAL A 570 8.96 -23.53 11.52
C VAL A 570 9.79 -24.54 12.28
N ILE A 571 9.16 -25.63 12.71
CA ILE A 571 9.77 -26.69 13.52
C ILE A 571 9.87 -27.97 12.71
N VAL A 572 11.03 -28.62 12.74
CA VAL A 572 11.28 -29.90 12.09
C VAL A 572 11.72 -30.93 13.14
N LEU A 573 10.90 -31.95 13.31
CA LEU A 573 11.14 -33.08 14.19
C LEU A 573 12.03 -34.12 13.49
N THR A 574 13.10 -34.55 14.16
CA THR A 574 13.95 -35.66 13.71
C THR A 574 14.19 -36.63 14.86
N LYS A 575 14.60 -37.87 14.56
CA LYS A 575 14.95 -38.86 15.60
C LYS A 575 16.13 -38.42 16.48
N GLY A 576 16.97 -37.51 15.99
CA GLY A 576 18.18 -37.03 16.68
C GLY A 576 18.05 -35.66 17.34
N GLY A 577 16.91 -34.97 17.23
CA GLY A 577 16.76 -33.60 17.70
C GLY A 577 15.57 -32.85 17.07
N VAL A 578 15.21 -31.71 17.66
CA VAL A 578 14.21 -30.79 17.13
C VAL A 578 14.91 -29.52 16.66
N PHE A 579 14.68 -29.14 15.40
CA PHE A 579 15.30 -27.96 14.80
C PHE A 579 14.22 -26.96 14.42
N GLY A 580 14.45 -25.69 14.74
CA GLY A 580 13.52 -24.61 14.48
C GLY A 580 14.13 -23.50 13.65
N LYS A 581 13.28 -22.73 12.97
CA LYS A 581 13.63 -21.41 12.43
C LYS A 581 12.56 -20.40 12.82
N ASP A 582 13.00 -19.21 13.17
CA ASP A 582 12.19 -18.01 13.40
C ASP A 582 12.83 -16.82 12.65
N GLU A 583 12.36 -15.61 12.94
CA GLU A 583 12.93 -14.35 12.40
C GLU A 583 14.43 -14.16 12.73
N ASN A 584 14.93 -14.78 13.79
CA ASN A 584 16.31 -14.64 14.26
C ASN A 584 17.26 -15.69 13.64
N GLY A 585 16.71 -16.68 12.93
CA GLY A 585 17.45 -17.70 12.20
C GLY A 585 17.17 -19.11 12.71
N ILE A 586 18.08 -20.03 12.39
CA ILE A 586 17.93 -21.46 12.70
C ILE A 586 18.47 -21.74 14.11
N TYR A 587 17.71 -22.47 14.92
CA TYR A 587 18.07 -22.88 16.28
C TYR A 587 17.73 -24.35 16.54
N GLU A 588 18.25 -24.88 17.64
CA GLU A 588 17.96 -26.23 18.13
C GLU A 588 17.08 -26.11 19.39
N GLU A 589 15.99 -26.85 19.40
CA GLU A 589 14.97 -26.84 20.46
C GLU A 589 15.21 -27.94 21.48
N THR A 590 14.74 -27.73 22.71
CA THR A 590 14.96 -28.69 23.78
C THR A 590 14.02 -29.89 23.58
N LEU A 591 14.60 -31.09 23.43
CA LEU A 591 13.86 -32.32 23.12
C LEU A 591 12.76 -32.64 24.16
N GLU A 592 12.94 -32.24 25.41
CA GLU A 592 12.04 -32.54 26.53
C GLU A 592 10.61 -32.05 26.28
N LEU A 593 10.43 -30.82 25.78
CA LEU A 593 9.13 -30.21 25.50
C LEU A 593 8.38 -30.92 24.35
N TRP A 594 9.13 -31.48 23.40
CA TRP A 594 8.58 -32.12 22.20
C TRP A 594 8.36 -33.62 22.38
N THR A 595 9.12 -34.26 23.28
CA THR A 595 9.00 -35.69 23.59
C THR A 595 7.74 -36.01 24.38
N GLU A 596 7.33 -35.14 25.32
CA GLU A 596 6.04 -35.27 26.01
C GLU A 596 4.87 -35.18 25.02
N ARG A 597 5.06 -34.42 23.95
CA ARG A 597 4.01 -34.05 23.00
C ARG A 597 3.88 -34.99 21.82
N TYR A 598 4.99 -35.54 21.35
CA TYR A 598 5.06 -36.51 20.25
C TYR A 598 5.74 -37.80 20.71
N PRO A 599 5.22 -38.46 21.76
CA PRO A 599 5.87 -39.63 22.34
C PRO A 599 6.03 -40.76 21.32
N ASP A 600 5.05 -40.95 20.44
CA ASP A 600 5.08 -41.98 19.39
C ASP A 600 6.14 -41.71 18.32
N PHE A 601 6.48 -40.42 18.07
CA PHE A 601 7.53 -40.06 17.13
C PHE A 601 8.93 -40.28 17.71
N PHE A 602 9.14 -40.04 19.01
CA PHE A 602 10.45 -40.16 19.65
C PHE A 602 10.73 -41.52 20.32
N SER A 603 9.70 -42.38 20.46
CA SER A 603 9.83 -43.70 21.11
C SER A 603 10.17 -44.87 20.18
N ALA A 604 10.11 -44.66 18.86
CA ALA A 604 10.57 -45.61 17.83
C ALA A 604 11.99 -45.26 17.35
#